data_AF-A0A924UNI7-F1
#
_entry.id   AF-A0A924UNI7-F1
#
_cell.length_a   1.000
_cell.length_b   1.000
_cell.length_c   1.000
_cell.angle_alpha   90.00
_cell.angle_beta   90.00
_cell.angle_gamma   90.00
#
_symmetry.space_group_name_H-M   'P 1'
#
loop_
_entity.id
_entity.type
_entity.pdbx_description
1 polymer ?
#
loop_
_entity_poly.entity_id
_entity_poly.type
_entity_poly.pdbx_seq_one_letter_code
_entity_poly.pdbx_strand_id
1 'polypeptide(L)'
;MQKTKLLFIKSPSHNLKAIENYLTKRSYNVIFETDFDASLVKIESLAPDFIFIAWDHPNPQVQNLPKIILEQAATPIVPYIDSKGHEAIRRLEFSGFSDKLFPPLSGPAIERIILRTLKIMAADETFALGGDKLSPPAEQSETRSNLLVTAAGPIFEDSPAFKKSRSEVLTVRNAALQNSVEKSMPRDLIEKLRVEFKKTLLQNFEDTIAAYHDQASPAKSEIDGDSIMITPSVESDEALTAELEQVRRNALQAESSPSITNPHKSIYCVTIYSSTWCGYLVAYSDFETDFSMAQYLFRSWLARYFEDLQPFEESEQFEINITQTDYNNWAQQTADYSERVNFNNKEIILSFFTAAPEVLSVDLQEKDLIGVPIELIPADKNLPLSFFLHLPENKKFLLYTPLNQKLEKTQLSRLAEKRVKKLFTPVQYEKEYRILRAENFLSALTPKMKNGV
;
A
#
# COMPACT_ATOMS: atom_id res chain seq x y z
N MET A 1 13.03 -18.73 -35.41
CA MET A 1 12.61 -17.98 -34.20
C MET A 1 12.67 -18.93 -33.01
N GLN A 2 13.37 -18.56 -31.95
CA GLN A 2 13.31 -19.33 -30.70
C GLN A 2 11.87 -19.28 -30.17
N LYS A 3 11.35 -20.44 -29.74
CA LYS A 3 10.03 -20.52 -29.13
C LYS A 3 10.12 -19.99 -27.71
N THR A 4 9.22 -19.08 -27.34
CA THR A 4 9.09 -18.60 -25.96
C THR A 4 8.75 -19.77 -25.04
N LYS A 5 9.55 -19.94 -24.00
CA LYS A 5 9.47 -21.02 -23.01
C LYS A 5 8.62 -20.56 -21.83
N LEU A 6 7.55 -21.30 -21.54
CA LEU A 6 6.62 -21.02 -20.46
C LEU A 6 6.67 -22.17 -19.45
N LEU A 7 6.88 -21.86 -18.17
CA LEU A 7 6.79 -22.82 -17.09
C LEU A 7 5.55 -22.52 -16.24
N PHE A 8 4.69 -23.52 -16.05
CA PHE A 8 3.51 -23.44 -15.19
C PHE A 8 3.72 -24.32 -13.97
N ILE A 9 3.67 -23.72 -12.79
CA ILE A 9 3.63 -24.42 -11.51
C ILE A 9 2.16 -24.49 -11.11
N LYS A 10 1.54 -25.65 -11.30
CA LYS A 10 0.09 -25.85 -11.17
C LYS A 10 -0.26 -26.70 -9.96
N SER A 11 -1.41 -26.41 -9.36
CA SER A 11 -1.94 -27.29 -8.32
C SER A 11 -2.33 -28.67 -8.90
N PRO A 12 -2.13 -29.78 -8.16
CA PRO A 12 -2.39 -31.13 -8.65
C PRO A 12 -3.84 -31.35 -9.13
N SER A 13 -4.80 -30.66 -8.52
CA SER A 13 -6.24 -30.76 -8.85
C SER A 13 -6.63 -30.07 -10.16
N HIS A 14 -5.73 -29.33 -10.80
CA HIS A 14 -6.07 -28.43 -11.91
C HIS A 14 -5.66 -29.03 -13.26
N ASN A 15 -6.61 -28.99 -14.20
CA ASN A 15 -6.44 -29.51 -15.55
C ASN A 15 -6.31 -28.36 -16.57
N LEU A 16 -5.07 -28.08 -16.98
CA LEU A 16 -4.73 -27.00 -17.90
C LEU A 16 -4.49 -27.50 -19.34
N LYS A 17 -4.94 -28.71 -19.70
CA LYS A 17 -4.69 -29.32 -21.02
C LYS A 17 -5.24 -28.49 -22.19
N ALA A 18 -6.36 -27.80 -21.99
CA ALA A 18 -6.92 -26.91 -23.01
C ALA A 18 -6.00 -25.70 -23.29
N ILE A 19 -5.39 -25.16 -22.24
CA ILE A 19 -4.45 -24.05 -22.31
C ILE A 19 -3.14 -24.51 -22.96
N GLU A 20 -2.61 -25.66 -22.55
CA GLU A 20 -1.44 -26.30 -23.16
C GLU A 20 -1.62 -26.43 -24.68
N ASN A 21 -2.71 -27.07 -25.11
CA ASN A 21 -3.01 -27.27 -26.52
C ASN A 21 -3.12 -25.95 -27.31
N TYR A 22 -3.70 -24.92 -26.70
CA TYR A 22 -3.82 -23.61 -27.33
C TYR A 22 -2.43 -22.95 -27.51
N LEU A 23 -1.62 -22.93 -26.46
CA LEU A 23 -0.31 -22.29 -26.46
C LEU A 23 0.69 -23.04 -27.35
N THR A 24 0.71 -24.38 -27.31
CA THR A 24 1.59 -25.17 -28.19
C THR A 24 1.27 -24.96 -29.67
N LYS A 25 -0.02 -24.83 -30.04
CA LYS A 25 -0.43 -24.49 -31.43
C LYS A 25 0.08 -23.12 -31.87
N ARG A 26 0.29 -22.19 -30.94
CA ARG A 26 0.88 -20.86 -31.19
C ARG A 26 2.40 -20.83 -31.03
N SER A 27 3.05 -21.99 -31.08
CA SER A 27 4.51 -22.13 -31.02
C SER A 27 5.15 -21.73 -29.69
N TYR A 28 4.40 -21.71 -28.58
CA TYR A 28 4.99 -21.66 -27.24
C TYR A 28 5.55 -23.03 -26.84
N ASN A 29 6.66 -23.05 -26.11
CA ASN A 29 7.18 -24.25 -25.47
C ASN A 29 6.69 -24.28 -24.01
N VAL A 30 5.66 -25.08 -23.72
CA VAL A 30 4.96 -25.06 -22.43
C VAL A 30 5.34 -26.29 -21.61
N ILE A 31 5.74 -26.07 -20.35
CA ILE A 31 6.01 -27.12 -19.38
C ILE A 31 5.12 -26.91 -18.15
N PHE A 32 4.49 -27.98 -17.67
CA PHE A 32 3.69 -27.97 -16.44
C PHE A 32 4.38 -28.81 -15.38
N GLU A 33 4.55 -28.25 -14.20
CA GLU A 33 5.07 -28.93 -13.02
C GLU A 33 4.07 -28.77 -11.87
N THR A 34 3.95 -29.81 -11.04
CA THR A 34 3.12 -29.80 -9.83
C THR A 34 3.95 -29.86 -8.56
N ASP A 35 5.17 -30.38 -8.67
CA ASP A 35 6.06 -30.56 -7.54
C ASP A 35 7.00 -29.34 -7.40
N PHE A 36 7.21 -28.91 -6.15
CA PHE A 36 8.00 -27.71 -5.86
C PHE A 36 9.48 -27.93 -6.20
N ASP A 37 10.07 -29.05 -5.78
CA ASP A 37 11.49 -29.33 -6.01
C ASP A 37 11.76 -29.55 -7.51
N ALA A 38 10.88 -30.27 -8.20
CA ALA A 38 10.95 -30.43 -9.65
C ALA A 38 10.87 -29.07 -10.37
N SER A 39 10.03 -28.14 -9.89
CA SER A 39 9.89 -26.82 -10.50
C SER A 39 11.17 -25.99 -10.39
N LEU A 40 11.91 -26.05 -9.27
CA LEU A 40 13.18 -25.35 -9.11
C LEU A 40 14.23 -25.86 -10.10
N VAL A 41 14.38 -27.18 -10.23
CA VAL A 41 15.30 -27.80 -11.19
C VAL A 41 14.93 -27.40 -12.63
N LYS A 42 13.63 -27.29 -12.94
CA LYS A 42 13.16 -26.85 -14.25
C LYS A 42 13.43 -25.37 -14.50
N ILE A 43 13.30 -24.50 -13.50
CA ILE A 43 13.61 -23.07 -13.65
C ILE A 43 15.08 -22.91 -14.05
N GLU A 44 15.99 -23.58 -13.32
CA GLU A 44 17.43 -23.49 -13.58
C GLU A 44 17.81 -24.10 -14.94
N SER A 45 17.33 -25.31 -15.24
CA SER A 45 17.71 -26.02 -16.47
C SER A 45 17.06 -25.48 -17.74
N LEU A 46 15.82 -25.00 -17.66
CA LEU A 46 15.07 -24.50 -18.82
C LEU A 46 15.39 -23.05 -19.14
N ALA A 47 15.67 -22.25 -18.10
CA ALA A 47 15.66 -20.78 -18.15
C ALA A 47 14.39 -20.27 -18.86
N PRO A 48 13.21 -20.40 -18.22
CA PRO A 48 11.94 -19.99 -18.84
C PRO A 48 11.90 -18.48 -19.08
N ASP A 49 11.20 -18.07 -20.14
CA ASP A 49 10.93 -16.66 -20.42
C ASP A 49 9.79 -16.13 -19.55
N PHE A 50 8.86 -16.99 -19.13
CA PHE A 50 7.77 -16.67 -18.22
C PHE A 50 7.51 -17.81 -17.23
N ILE A 51 7.22 -17.45 -15.98
CA ILE A 51 6.83 -18.39 -14.92
C ILE A 51 5.42 -18.06 -14.44
N PHE A 52 4.51 -19.01 -14.59
CA PHE A 52 3.13 -18.92 -14.12
C PHE A 52 2.94 -19.75 -12.86
N ILE A 53 2.49 -19.12 -11.78
CA ILE A 53 2.40 -19.76 -10.46
C ILE A 53 0.95 -19.84 -9.99
N ALA A 54 0.47 -21.04 -9.69
CA ALA A 54 -0.83 -21.21 -9.04
C ALA A 54 -0.77 -20.64 -7.60
N TRP A 55 -1.42 -19.51 -7.38
CA TRP A 55 -1.47 -18.84 -6.08
C TRP A 55 -2.34 -19.59 -5.06
N ASP A 56 -3.26 -20.41 -5.56
CA ASP A 56 -4.06 -21.36 -4.77
C ASP A 56 -3.43 -22.75 -4.68
N HIS A 57 -2.11 -22.87 -4.91
CA HIS A 57 -1.38 -24.11 -4.75
C HIS A 57 -1.43 -24.64 -3.30
N PRO A 58 -1.64 -25.95 -3.06
CA PRO A 58 -1.75 -26.51 -1.72
C PRO A 58 -0.44 -26.45 -0.92
N ASN A 59 0.71 -26.49 -1.60
CA ASN A 59 2.02 -26.26 -0.97
C ASN A 59 2.28 -24.75 -0.80
N PRO A 60 2.39 -24.23 0.45
CA PRO A 60 2.66 -22.80 0.69
C PRO A 60 4.04 -22.34 0.21
N GLN A 61 5.01 -23.24 0.03
CA GLN A 61 6.34 -22.87 -0.49
C GLN A 61 6.27 -22.33 -1.91
N VAL A 62 5.30 -22.79 -2.71
CA VAL A 62 5.06 -22.29 -4.08
C VAL A 62 4.69 -20.80 -4.07
N GLN A 63 3.99 -20.31 -3.04
CA GLN A 63 3.64 -18.89 -2.90
C GLN A 63 4.85 -18.02 -2.50
N ASN A 64 5.86 -18.62 -1.86
CA ASN A 64 7.12 -17.94 -1.51
C ASN A 64 8.14 -17.97 -2.65
N LEU A 65 7.91 -18.80 -3.67
CA LEU A 65 8.81 -18.97 -4.81
C LEU A 65 9.16 -17.65 -5.53
N PRO A 66 8.25 -16.67 -5.71
CA PRO A 66 8.62 -15.40 -6.33
C PRO A 66 9.75 -14.68 -5.62
N LYS A 67 9.80 -14.73 -4.28
CA LYS A 67 10.89 -14.12 -3.51
C LYS A 67 12.23 -14.75 -3.84
N ILE A 68 12.24 -16.08 -3.96
CA ILE A 68 13.44 -16.87 -4.28
C ILE A 68 13.89 -16.61 -5.72
N ILE A 69 12.96 -16.55 -6.67
CA ILE A 69 13.29 -16.37 -8.10
C ILE A 69 13.76 -14.94 -8.38
N LEU A 70 13.10 -13.93 -7.81
CA LEU A 70 13.44 -12.52 -8.08
C LEU A 70 14.87 -12.16 -7.66
N GLU A 71 15.44 -12.86 -6.68
CA GLU A 71 16.85 -12.72 -6.28
C GLU A 71 17.83 -13.28 -7.32
N GLN A 72 17.41 -14.26 -8.12
CA GLN A 72 18.30 -15.05 -8.99
C GLN A 72 18.10 -14.78 -10.49
N ALA A 73 16.89 -14.41 -10.92
CA ALA A 73 16.55 -14.27 -12.32
C ALA A 73 15.53 -13.15 -12.56
N ALA A 74 15.77 -12.33 -13.59
CA ALA A 74 14.85 -11.28 -14.06
C ALA A 74 13.66 -11.84 -14.88
N THR A 75 13.25 -13.09 -14.63
CA THR A 75 12.16 -13.73 -15.36
C THR A 75 10.80 -13.21 -14.88
N PRO A 76 9.92 -12.70 -15.76
CA PRO A 76 8.58 -12.30 -15.38
C PRO A 76 7.77 -13.42 -14.74
N ILE A 77 7.17 -13.12 -13.58
CA ILE A 77 6.33 -14.03 -12.81
C ILE A 77 4.88 -13.55 -12.87
N VAL A 78 3.99 -14.43 -13.29
CA VAL A 78 2.54 -14.15 -13.40
C VAL A 78 1.77 -15.11 -12.49
N PRO A 79 1.35 -14.67 -11.29
CA PRO A 79 0.51 -15.49 -10.44
C PRO A 79 -0.89 -15.65 -11.04
N TYR A 80 -1.47 -16.82 -10.86
CA TYR A 80 -2.83 -17.13 -11.31
C TYR A 80 -3.58 -17.94 -10.26
N ILE A 81 -4.90 -17.91 -10.31
CA ILE A 81 -5.74 -18.86 -9.58
C ILE A 81 -6.71 -19.52 -10.54
N ASP A 82 -7.14 -20.73 -10.20
CA ASP A 82 -8.18 -21.44 -10.97
C ASP A 82 -9.36 -21.85 -10.07
N SER A 83 -9.19 -21.83 -8.75
CA SER A 83 -10.30 -21.86 -7.81
C SER A 83 -11.15 -20.59 -7.92
N LYS A 84 -12.48 -20.77 -7.94
CA LYS A 84 -13.47 -19.68 -7.90
C LYS A 84 -13.78 -19.22 -6.47
N GLY A 85 -12.97 -19.62 -5.49
CA GLY A 85 -13.18 -19.27 -4.10
C GLY A 85 -12.83 -17.81 -3.85
N HIS A 86 -13.72 -17.07 -3.17
CA HIS A 86 -13.50 -15.67 -2.82
C HIS A 86 -12.19 -15.45 -2.06
N GLU A 87 -11.78 -16.38 -1.20
CA GLU A 87 -10.52 -16.29 -0.46
C GLU A 87 -9.29 -16.36 -1.37
N ALA A 88 -9.31 -17.21 -2.40
CA ALA A 88 -8.22 -17.31 -3.36
C ALA A 88 -8.12 -16.06 -4.24
N ILE A 89 -9.27 -15.53 -4.67
CA ILE A 89 -9.37 -14.25 -5.41
C ILE A 89 -8.76 -13.13 -4.57
N ARG A 90 -9.21 -12.99 -3.33
CA ARG A 90 -8.71 -11.97 -2.40
C ARG A 90 -7.21 -12.10 -2.17
N ARG A 91 -6.71 -13.31 -1.93
CA ARG A 91 -5.25 -13.54 -1.76
C ARG A 91 -4.43 -13.18 -3.00
N LEU A 92 -4.96 -13.41 -4.20
CA LEU A 92 -4.29 -13.00 -5.44
C LEU A 92 -4.35 -11.48 -5.62
N GLU A 93 -5.49 -10.84 -5.32
CA GLU A 93 -5.62 -9.38 -5.35
C GLU A 93 -4.56 -8.71 -4.47
N PHE A 94 -4.35 -9.19 -3.25
CA PHE A 94 -3.36 -8.65 -2.31
C PHE A 94 -1.92 -9.19 -2.51
N SER A 95 -1.62 -9.87 -3.62
CA SER A 95 -0.29 -10.44 -3.86
C SER A 95 0.79 -9.42 -4.28
N GLY A 96 0.40 -8.19 -4.65
CA GLY A 96 1.32 -7.13 -5.08
C GLY A 96 1.91 -7.27 -6.49
N PHE A 97 1.61 -8.35 -7.24
CA PHE A 97 2.06 -8.48 -8.64
C PHE A 97 1.33 -7.51 -9.57
N SER A 98 1.97 -7.04 -10.63
CA SER A 98 1.31 -6.17 -11.63
C SER A 98 0.41 -6.96 -12.58
N ASP A 99 0.93 -8.03 -13.16
CA ASP A 99 0.18 -8.95 -14.02
C ASP A 99 -0.34 -10.15 -13.22
N LYS A 100 -1.65 -10.39 -13.26
CA LYS A 100 -2.34 -11.49 -12.54
C LYS A 100 -3.37 -12.14 -13.45
N LEU A 101 -3.67 -13.42 -13.22
CA LEU A 101 -4.72 -14.15 -13.95
C LEU A 101 -5.81 -14.68 -13.01
N PHE A 102 -7.04 -14.26 -13.27
CA PHE A 102 -8.25 -14.70 -12.58
C PHE A 102 -9.06 -15.69 -13.43
N PRO A 103 -9.86 -16.57 -12.81
CA PRO A 103 -10.68 -17.54 -13.52
C PRO A 103 -11.83 -16.85 -14.29
N PRO A 104 -12.26 -17.40 -15.44
CA PRO A 104 -11.78 -18.64 -16.05
C PRO A 104 -10.45 -18.43 -16.79
N LEU A 105 -9.49 -19.34 -16.52
CA LEU A 105 -8.21 -19.32 -17.24
C LEU A 105 -8.41 -19.73 -18.69
N SER A 106 -7.80 -18.99 -19.61
CA SER A 106 -7.85 -19.28 -21.03
C SER A 106 -6.52 -18.97 -21.71
N GLY A 107 -6.19 -19.73 -22.75
CA GLY A 107 -4.99 -19.49 -23.57
C GLY A 107 -4.88 -18.06 -24.11
N PRO A 108 -5.96 -17.46 -24.67
CA PRO A 108 -5.94 -16.06 -25.10
C PRO A 108 -5.66 -15.05 -23.97
N ALA A 109 -6.12 -15.32 -22.74
CA ALA A 109 -5.83 -14.43 -21.60
C ALA A 109 -4.34 -14.45 -21.25
N ILE A 110 -3.74 -15.64 -21.21
CA ILE A 110 -2.29 -15.82 -20.99
C ILE A 110 -1.48 -15.14 -22.08
N GLU A 111 -1.85 -15.34 -23.34
CA GLU A 111 -1.16 -14.72 -24.49
C GLU A 111 -1.18 -13.19 -24.43
N ARG A 112 -2.31 -12.58 -24.03
CA ARG A 112 -2.41 -11.12 -23.88
C ARG A 112 -1.46 -10.58 -22.81
N ILE A 113 -1.29 -11.31 -21.70
CA ILE A 113 -0.33 -10.92 -20.66
C ILE A 113 1.09 -11.01 -21.21
N ILE A 114 1.47 -12.14 -21.82
CA ILE A 114 2.80 -12.32 -22.42
C ILE A 114 3.12 -11.17 -23.38
N LEU A 115 2.22 -10.86 -24.31
CA LEU A 115 2.42 -9.79 -25.29
C LEU A 115 2.53 -8.40 -24.64
N ARG A 116 1.74 -8.14 -23.59
CA ARG A 116 1.82 -6.89 -22.82
C ARG A 116 3.16 -6.77 -22.12
N THR A 117 3.59 -7.80 -21.40
CA THR A 117 4.85 -7.80 -20.65
C THR A 117 6.04 -7.66 -21.60
N LEU A 118 6.06 -8.37 -22.72
CA LEU A 118 7.11 -8.23 -23.74
C LEU A 118 7.16 -6.81 -24.32
N LYS A 119 6.01 -6.17 -24.52
CA LYS A 119 5.94 -4.78 -25.00
C LYS A 119 6.54 -3.80 -23.98
N ILE A 120 6.30 -4.03 -22.68
CA ILE A 120 6.87 -3.21 -21.60
C ILE A 120 8.39 -3.39 -21.56
N MET A 121 8.88 -4.64 -21.56
CA MET A 121 10.31 -4.95 -21.56
C MET A 121 11.03 -4.32 -22.78
N ALA A 122 10.42 -4.38 -23.97
CA ALA A 122 10.97 -3.74 -25.15
C ALA A 122 11.01 -2.20 -25.04
N ALA A 123 10.03 -1.59 -24.38
CA ALA A 123 10.03 -0.15 -24.13
C ALA A 123 11.16 0.25 -23.16
N ASP A 124 11.37 -0.54 -22.11
CA ASP A 124 12.45 -0.31 -21.13
C ASP A 124 13.84 -0.44 -21.79
N GLU A 125 14.04 -1.42 -22.68
CA GLU A 125 15.27 -1.54 -23.47
C GLU A 125 15.49 -0.34 -24.40
N THR A 126 14.44 0.18 -25.04
CA THR A 126 14.56 1.39 -25.87
C THR A 126 14.88 2.63 -25.07
N PHE A 127 14.40 2.72 -23.82
CA PHE A 127 14.75 3.81 -22.91
C PHE A 127 16.22 3.71 -22.47
N ALA A 128 16.70 2.49 -22.18
CA ALA A 128 18.08 2.25 -21.81
C ALA A 128 19.08 2.57 -22.94
N LEU A 129 18.72 2.33 -24.21
CA LEU A 129 19.58 2.59 -25.37
C LEU A 129 19.45 4.01 -25.94
N GLY A 130 18.37 4.73 -25.62
CA GLY A 130 18.10 6.09 -26.11
C GLY A 130 18.80 7.21 -25.35
N GLY A 131 19.47 6.90 -24.23
CA GLY A 131 20.11 7.88 -23.35
C GLY A 131 21.51 8.33 -23.75
N ASP A 132 22.12 7.76 -24.81
CA ASP A 132 23.54 7.97 -25.09
C ASP A 132 23.80 8.55 -26.50
N LYS A 133 23.59 9.87 -26.61
CA LYS A 133 24.32 10.72 -27.56
C LYS A 133 24.95 11.87 -26.79
N LEU A 134 25.99 11.57 -26.02
CA LEU A 134 27.10 12.47 -25.70
C LEU A 134 28.23 11.63 -25.08
N SER A 135 29.12 11.11 -25.93
CA SER A 135 30.32 10.40 -25.49
C SER A 135 31.29 11.36 -24.79
N PRO A 136 31.87 11.01 -23.62
CA PRO A 136 33.06 11.66 -23.10
C PRO A 136 34.35 10.95 -23.62
N PRO A 137 35.50 11.63 -23.61
CA PRO A 137 36.74 11.09 -24.15
C PRO A 137 37.40 10.10 -23.19
N ALA A 138 38.19 9.22 -23.77
CA ALA A 138 38.90 8.12 -23.13
C ALA A 138 39.86 8.57 -22.01
N GLU A 139 39.83 7.87 -20.88
CA GLU A 139 41.03 7.63 -20.05
C GLU A 139 40.87 6.41 -19.10
N GLN A 140 41.75 5.44 -19.36
CA GLN A 140 42.49 4.54 -18.45
C GLN A 140 41.74 3.64 -17.44
N SER A 141 41.86 2.34 -17.74
CA SER A 141 41.53 1.19 -16.88
C SER A 141 42.61 0.92 -15.84
N GLU A 142 42.23 0.73 -14.57
CA GLU A 142 42.95 -0.19 -13.66
C GLU A 142 41.97 -0.97 -12.77
N THR A 143 41.95 -2.28 -13.03
CA THR A 143 42.01 -3.42 -12.11
C THR A 143 41.02 -3.57 -10.94
N ARG A 144 40.10 -4.51 -11.15
CA ARG A 144 39.29 -5.26 -10.18
C ARG A 144 40.08 -5.78 -8.97
N SER A 145 39.44 -5.82 -7.80
CA SER A 145 39.61 -6.88 -6.81
C SER A 145 38.33 -7.05 -5.97
N ASN A 146 37.71 -8.22 -6.10
CA ASN A 146 36.68 -8.72 -5.20
C ASN A 146 37.29 -8.99 -3.82
N LEU A 147 36.55 -8.71 -2.74
CA LEU A 147 36.83 -9.30 -1.44
C LEU A 147 35.55 -9.92 -0.85
N LEU A 148 35.39 -11.20 -1.16
CA LEU A 148 34.64 -12.16 -0.38
C LEU A 148 35.36 -12.34 0.97
N VAL A 149 34.66 -12.18 2.09
CA VAL A 149 35.13 -12.72 3.39
C VAL A 149 34.35 -13.99 3.67
N THR A 150 35.04 -15.11 3.48
CA THR A 150 34.75 -16.41 4.08
C THR A 150 35.26 -16.42 5.51
N ALA A 151 34.50 -16.99 6.44
CA ALA A 151 35.04 -17.51 7.69
C ALA A 151 34.36 -18.86 7.97
N ALA A 152 35.12 -19.93 7.77
CA ALA A 152 34.77 -21.29 8.14
C ALA A 152 35.51 -21.68 9.43
N GLY A 153 34.77 -22.31 10.35
CA GLY A 153 35.24 -23.32 11.32
C GLY A 153 35.68 -22.83 12.71
N PRO A 154 35.65 -23.71 13.74
CA PRO A 154 35.53 -25.17 13.65
C PRO A 154 34.38 -25.81 14.46
N ILE A 155 34.13 -27.06 14.06
CA ILE A 155 33.38 -28.14 14.72
C ILE A 155 34.21 -28.72 15.88
N PHE A 156 33.54 -29.21 16.95
CA PHE A 156 33.87 -30.24 17.97
C PHE A 156 33.09 -29.84 19.25
N GLU A 157 32.35 -30.65 20.03
CA GLU A 157 32.05 -32.09 20.10
C GLU A 157 30.85 -32.23 21.08
N ASP A 158 30.00 -33.23 20.85
CA ASP A 158 29.06 -33.95 21.74
C ASP A 158 28.68 -33.43 23.16
N SER A 159 27.37 -33.43 23.45
CA SER A 159 26.77 -34.32 24.48
C SER A 159 25.24 -34.13 24.65
N PRO A 160 24.44 -35.21 24.88
CA PRO A 160 22.98 -35.20 24.87
C PRO A 160 22.35 -35.20 26.29
N ALA A 161 21.44 -34.26 26.53
CA ALA A 161 20.49 -34.21 27.65
C ALA A 161 19.43 -33.17 27.24
N PHE A 162 18.13 -33.36 27.22
CA PHE A 162 17.25 -34.16 28.05
C PHE A 162 15.88 -34.19 27.33
N LYS A 163 15.32 -35.38 27.06
CA LYS A 163 13.89 -35.56 26.74
C LYS A 163 13.22 -36.24 27.94
N LYS A 164 12.23 -35.58 28.54
CA LYS A 164 11.11 -36.21 29.29
C LYS A 164 9.99 -35.17 29.41
N SER A 165 8.96 -35.25 28.57
CA SER A 165 7.62 -35.81 28.87
C SER A 165 6.89 -35.01 29.96
N ARG A 166 5.94 -34.11 29.65
CA ARG A 166 4.53 -34.28 29.22
C ARG A 166 3.60 -34.04 30.43
N SER A 167 2.50 -33.33 30.16
CA SER A 167 1.22 -33.24 30.92
C SER A 167 1.17 -32.49 32.26
N GLU A 168 0.09 -31.70 32.39
CA GLU A 168 -0.39 -30.96 33.58
C GLU A 168 0.41 -29.67 33.84
N VAL A 169 -0.09 -28.46 33.57
CA VAL A 169 -1.25 -27.84 34.21
C VAL A 169 -1.93 -26.88 33.23
N LEU A 170 -3.12 -27.27 32.79
CA LEU A 170 -4.04 -26.48 31.97
C LEU A 170 -5.24 -26.11 32.85
N THR A 171 -5.00 -25.33 33.90
CA THR A 171 -6.05 -24.64 34.66
C THR A 171 -5.40 -23.46 35.39
N VAL A 172 -5.99 -22.26 35.29
CA VAL A 172 -5.59 -20.94 35.86
C VAL A 172 -5.02 -19.91 34.85
N ARG A 173 -4.66 -20.28 33.61
CA ARG A 173 -4.16 -19.29 32.62
C ARG A 173 -5.26 -18.66 31.75
N ASN A 174 -6.28 -18.06 32.35
CA ASN A 174 -7.24 -17.20 31.63
C ASN A 174 -7.73 -15.97 32.44
N ALA A 175 -7.15 -15.69 33.61
CA ALA A 175 -7.47 -14.49 34.40
C ALA A 175 -6.29 -13.50 34.55
N ALA A 176 -5.12 -13.79 33.99
CA ALA A 176 -3.90 -12.98 34.16
C ALA A 176 -3.40 -12.27 32.90
N LEU A 177 -4.11 -12.39 31.77
CA LEU A 177 -3.73 -11.75 30.49
C LEU A 177 -4.47 -10.44 30.19
N GLN A 178 -5.27 -9.93 31.13
CA GLN A 178 -5.98 -8.65 30.98
C GLN A 178 -5.34 -7.47 31.74
N ASN A 179 -4.19 -7.63 32.40
CA ASN A 179 -3.64 -6.56 33.27
C ASN A 179 -2.10 -6.37 33.24
N SER A 180 -1.34 -6.79 32.21
CA SER A 180 0.13 -6.60 32.25
C SER A 180 0.80 -6.47 30.88
N VAL A 181 0.54 -5.36 30.17
CA VAL A 181 1.46 -4.87 29.12
C VAL A 181 1.81 -3.38 29.29
N GLU A 182 1.11 -2.61 30.14
CA GLU A 182 1.42 -1.18 30.34
C GLU A 182 2.53 -0.84 31.35
N LYS A 183 3.31 -1.82 31.83
CA LYS A 183 4.50 -1.52 32.66
C LYS A 183 5.65 -2.46 32.38
N SER A 184 6.53 -2.06 31.46
CA SER A 184 7.95 -1.77 31.77
C SER A 184 8.81 -1.75 30.50
N MET A 185 8.82 -0.62 29.79
CA MET A 185 10.07 -0.20 29.15
C MET A 185 10.56 1.01 29.97
N PRO A 186 11.73 0.94 30.64
CA PRO A 186 12.25 2.06 31.41
C PRO A 186 12.32 3.30 30.51
N ARG A 187 11.82 4.46 30.99
CA ARG A 187 11.88 5.72 30.22
C ARG A 187 13.29 6.03 29.73
N ASP A 188 14.30 5.65 30.51
CA ASP A 188 15.72 5.80 30.16
C ASP A 188 16.15 4.97 28.94
N LEU A 189 15.51 3.82 28.71
CA LEU A 189 15.78 2.98 27.53
C LEU A 189 15.11 3.56 26.27
N ILE A 190 13.89 4.08 26.41
CA ILE A 190 13.20 4.81 25.33
C ILE A 190 14.01 6.05 24.93
N GLU A 191 14.53 6.78 25.91
CA GLU A 191 15.30 8.00 25.64
C GLU A 191 16.68 7.69 25.05
N LYS A 192 17.33 6.58 25.45
CA LYS A 192 18.55 6.08 24.81
C LYS A 192 18.32 5.66 23.36
N LEU A 193 17.23 4.93 23.08
CA LEU A 193 16.87 4.53 21.73
C LEU A 193 16.57 5.75 20.85
N ARG A 194 15.91 6.79 21.40
CA ARG A 194 15.69 8.06 20.70
C ARG A 194 16.98 8.80 20.37
N VAL A 195 17.96 8.80 21.27
CA VAL A 195 19.25 9.47 21.06
C VAL A 195 20.10 8.73 20.03
N GLU A 196 20.20 7.40 20.11
CA GLU A 196 20.90 6.61 19.08
C GLU A 196 20.24 6.73 17.71
N PHE A 197 18.90 6.70 17.67
CA PHE A 197 18.15 6.89 16.44
C PHE A 197 18.44 8.25 15.77
N LYS A 198 18.42 9.35 16.55
CA LYS A 198 18.79 10.68 16.06
C LYS A 198 20.22 10.73 15.52
N LYS A 199 21.15 9.99 16.13
CA LYS A 199 22.56 9.96 15.71
C LYS A 199 22.75 9.22 14.38
N THR A 200 22.12 8.06 14.20
CA THR A 200 22.14 7.31 12.93
C THR A 200 21.48 8.10 11.81
N LEU A 201 20.40 8.82 12.12
CA LEU A 201 19.70 9.70 11.18
C LEU A 201 20.57 10.86 10.68
N LEU A 202 21.29 11.51 11.58
CA LEU A 202 22.18 12.62 11.23
C LEU A 202 23.32 12.15 10.32
N GLN A 203 23.89 10.97 10.60
CA GLN A 203 24.98 10.40 9.82
C GLN A 203 24.56 10.09 8.38
N ASN A 204 23.42 9.41 8.19
CA ASN A 204 22.91 9.08 6.86
C ASN A 204 22.53 10.33 6.04
N PHE A 205 22.12 11.41 6.73
CA PHE A 205 21.80 12.69 6.10
C PHE A 205 23.04 13.41 5.58
N GLU A 206 24.13 13.43 6.37
CA GLU A 206 25.41 14.00 5.95
C GLU A 206 26.00 13.27 4.74
N ASP A 207 25.91 11.94 4.70
CA ASP A 207 26.37 11.11 3.58
C ASP A 207 25.55 11.36 2.30
N THR A 208 24.24 11.61 2.43
CA THR A 208 23.35 11.91 1.31
C THR A 208 23.59 13.31 0.74
N ILE A 209 23.87 14.30 1.60
CA ILE A 209 24.21 15.66 1.16
C ILE A 209 25.57 15.69 0.45
N ALA A 210 26.54 14.92 0.94
CA ALA A 210 27.85 14.80 0.29
C ALA A 210 27.73 14.23 -1.13
N ALA A 211 26.85 13.24 -1.35
CA ALA A 211 26.59 12.68 -2.67
C ALA A 211 25.84 13.64 -3.62
N TYR A 212 25.02 14.55 -3.08
CA TYR A 212 24.23 15.50 -3.86
C TYR A 212 25.02 16.74 -4.31
N HIS A 213 26.03 17.14 -3.53
CA HIS A 213 26.84 18.32 -3.85
C HIS A 213 27.82 18.11 -5.02
N ASP A 214 28.10 16.86 -5.40
CA ASP A 214 28.97 16.52 -6.53
C ASP A 214 28.28 16.60 -7.91
N GLN A 215 26.95 16.83 -7.97
CA GLN A 215 26.19 16.66 -9.22
C GLN A 215 25.49 17.91 -9.78
N ALA A 216 25.71 19.12 -9.25
CA ALA A 216 24.96 20.30 -9.69
C ALA A 216 25.81 21.38 -10.38
N SER A 217 25.75 21.44 -11.72
CA SER A 217 26.04 22.64 -12.54
C SER A 217 24.95 22.82 -13.61
N PRO A 218 24.45 24.05 -13.91
CA PRO A 218 23.21 24.22 -14.65
C PRO A 218 23.42 24.58 -16.13
N ALA A 219 22.68 23.93 -17.03
CA ALA A 219 22.50 24.34 -18.41
C ALA A 219 21.06 24.83 -18.66
N LYS A 220 20.94 25.97 -19.34
CA LYS A 220 19.70 26.60 -19.82
C LYS A 220 19.39 26.14 -21.24
N SER A 221 18.11 25.98 -21.60
CA SER A 221 17.62 26.29 -22.95
C SER A 221 16.09 26.44 -23.01
N GLU A 222 15.68 27.38 -23.85
CA GLU A 222 14.33 27.76 -24.31
C GLU A 222 13.66 26.65 -25.15
N ILE A 223 12.34 26.75 -25.39
CA ILE A 223 11.68 26.73 -26.72
C ILE A 223 10.14 26.86 -26.60
N ASP A 224 9.59 27.55 -27.61
CA ASP A 224 8.20 27.94 -27.91
C ASP A 224 7.17 26.83 -28.24
N GLY A 225 5.90 27.21 -27.99
CA GLY A 225 4.66 27.08 -28.81
C GLY A 225 4.43 25.89 -29.78
N ASP A 226 3.25 25.25 -29.75
CA ASP A 226 2.01 25.76 -30.38
C ASP A 226 0.82 24.77 -30.22
N SER A 227 -0.40 25.28 -30.44
CA SER A 227 -1.72 24.70 -30.12
C SER A 227 -2.41 23.99 -31.30
N ILE A 228 -3.12 22.87 -31.09
CA ILE A 228 -4.20 22.38 -31.98
C ILE A 228 -5.36 21.73 -31.20
N MET A 229 -6.58 22.22 -31.48
CA MET A 229 -7.88 21.71 -31.03
C MET A 229 -8.40 20.56 -31.91
N ILE A 230 -8.95 19.51 -31.28
CA ILE A 230 -9.86 18.55 -31.94
C ILE A 230 -10.98 18.19 -30.96
N THR A 231 -12.23 18.48 -31.35
CA THR A 231 -13.46 18.08 -30.66
C THR A 231 -13.96 16.72 -31.18
N PRO A 232 -14.50 15.84 -30.31
CA PRO A 232 -15.30 14.70 -30.74
C PRO A 232 -16.79 14.93 -30.44
N SER A 233 -17.64 14.66 -31.43
CA SER A 233 -19.06 14.40 -31.27
C SER A 233 -19.27 12.89 -31.14
N VAL A 234 -20.13 12.44 -30.22
CA VAL A 234 -21.14 11.38 -30.41
C VAL A 234 -22.10 11.42 -29.22
N GLU A 235 -23.38 11.60 -29.55
CA GLU A 235 -24.56 11.55 -28.69
C GLU A 235 -24.94 10.10 -28.39
N SER A 236 -25.20 9.77 -27.12
CA SER A 236 -26.25 8.85 -26.64
C SER A 236 -26.03 8.50 -25.17
N ASP A 237 -26.68 9.22 -24.25
CA ASP A 237 -27.15 8.74 -22.92
C ASP A 237 -27.75 9.87 -22.07
N GLU A 238 -28.65 10.70 -22.66
CA GLU A 238 -29.20 11.92 -22.02
C GLU A 238 -30.05 11.66 -20.76
N ALA A 239 -30.63 10.48 -20.58
CA ALA A 239 -31.54 10.23 -19.46
C ALA A 239 -30.82 9.86 -18.15
N LEU A 240 -29.72 9.10 -18.23
CA LEU A 240 -28.94 8.71 -17.05
C LEU A 240 -27.95 9.80 -16.62
N THR A 241 -27.44 10.58 -17.60
CA THR A 241 -26.59 11.76 -17.34
C THR A 241 -27.37 12.89 -16.67
N ALA A 242 -28.65 13.11 -17.03
CA ALA A 242 -29.45 14.15 -16.39
C ALA A 242 -29.68 13.92 -14.89
N GLU A 243 -29.88 12.65 -14.46
CA GLU A 243 -30.06 12.31 -13.04
C GLU A 243 -28.76 12.44 -12.24
N LEU A 244 -27.63 12.03 -12.85
CA LEU A 244 -26.29 12.21 -12.28
C LEU A 244 -25.84 13.68 -12.25
N GLU A 245 -26.20 14.48 -13.26
CA GLU A 245 -25.97 15.93 -13.28
C GLU A 245 -26.84 16.68 -12.27
N GLN A 246 -28.06 16.22 -11.99
CA GLN A 246 -28.89 16.77 -10.93
C GLN A 246 -28.27 16.52 -9.55
N VAL A 247 -27.76 15.31 -9.30
CA VAL A 247 -27.03 14.98 -8.07
C VAL A 247 -25.74 15.79 -7.95
N ARG A 248 -25.00 15.95 -9.07
CA ARG A 248 -23.77 16.76 -9.12
C ARG A 248 -24.04 18.26 -8.90
N ARG A 249 -25.12 18.81 -9.47
CA ARG A 249 -25.53 20.21 -9.23
C ARG A 249 -25.94 20.46 -7.78
N ASN A 250 -26.64 19.52 -7.16
CA ASN A 250 -27.01 19.62 -5.75
C ASN A 250 -25.78 19.52 -4.83
N ALA A 251 -24.78 18.71 -5.21
CA ALA A 251 -23.50 18.64 -4.49
C ALA A 251 -22.69 19.95 -4.63
N LEU A 252 -22.59 20.51 -5.84
CA LEU A 252 -21.90 21.78 -6.12
C LEU A 252 -22.57 22.99 -5.43
N GLN A 253 -23.90 22.98 -5.27
CA GLN A 253 -24.60 24.03 -4.54
C GLN A 253 -24.42 23.93 -3.02
N ALA A 254 -24.27 22.72 -2.47
CA ALA A 254 -23.98 22.51 -1.05
C ALA A 254 -22.58 22.99 -0.61
N GLU A 255 -21.63 23.14 -1.55
CA GLU A 255 -20.27 23.65 -1.30
C GLU A 255 -20.20 25.19 -1.17
N SER A 256 -21.28 25.92 -1.43
CA SER A 256 -21.31 27.40 -1.41
C SER A 256 -21.52 28.04 -0.03
N SER A 257 -21.16 27.34 1.05
CA SER A 257 -21.10 27.93 2.40
C SER A 257 -19.68 28.44 2.63
N PRO A 258 -19.40 29.75 2.70
CA PRO A 258 -18.04 30.24 2.89
C PRO A 258 -17.58 29.97 4.32
N SER A 259 -16.95 28.82 4.56
CA SER A 259 -16.09 28.64 5.73
C SER A 259 -14.83 29.46 5.50
N ILE A 260 -14.51 30.37 6.42
CA ILE A 260 -13.28 31.14 6.43
C ILE A 260 -12.13 30.18 6.79
N THR A 261 -11.68 29.40 5.81
CA THR A 261 -10.48 28.56 5.89
C THR A 261 -9.39 29.28 5.13
N ASN A 262 -8.23 29.51 5.78
CA ASN A 262 -7.06 30.07 5.11
C ASN A 262 -6.77 29.25 3.84
N PRO A 263 -6.86 29.84 2.64
CA PRO A 263 -7.03 29.10 1.38
C PRO A 263 -5.79 28.35 0.87
N HIS A 264 -4.73 28.22 1.67
CA HIS A 264 -3.43 27.72 1.18
C HIS A 264 -2.81 26.61 2.04
N LYS A 265 -3.52 26.09 3.05
CA LYS A 265 -3.00 24.96 3.85
C LYS A 265 -3.44 23.65 3.23
N SER A 266 -2.49 22.84 2.79
CA SER A 266 -2.74 21.48 2.28
C SER A 266 -2.13 20.48 3.25
N ILE A 267 -2.92 19.48 3.65
CA ILE A 267 -2.47 18.40 4.53
C ILE A 267 -2.79 17.07 3.85
N TYR A 268 -1.74 16.36 3.47
CA TYR A 268 -1.85 15.03 2.89
C TYR A 268 -1.47 13.98 3.92
N CYS A 269 -2.09 12.81 3.82
CA CYS A 269 -1.87 11.69 4.69
C CYS A 269 -1.73 10.42 3.85
N VAL A 270 -0.82 9.54 4.27
CA VAL A 270 -0.73 8.16 3.79
C VAL A 270 -0.77 7.21 4.98
N THR A 271 -1.52 6.12 4.82
CA THR A 271 -1.55 5.05 5.83
C THR A 271 -0.35 4.14 5.63
N ILE A 272 0.44 3.92 6.69
CA ILE A 272 1.59 3.00 6.65
C ILE A 272 1.22 1.75 7.43
N TYR A 273 1.35 0.60 6.77
CA TYR A 273 1.17 -0.72 7.37
C TYR A 273 2.39 -1.59 7.13
N SER A 274 3.19 -1.80 8.17
CA SER A 274 4.38 -2.66 8.17
C SER A 274 4.38 -3.54 9.43
N SER A 275 5.21 -4.59 9.42
CA SER A 275 5.39 -5.47 10.59
C SER A 275 5.96 -4.73 11.81
N THR A 276 6.66 -3.62 11.58
CA THR A 276 7.37 -2.85 12.60
C THR A 276 6.76 -1.47 12.82
N TRP A 277 6.11 -0.90 11.81
CA TRP A 277 5.53 0.45 11.86
C TRP A 277 4.10 0.42 11.35
N CYS A 278 3.18 0.91 12.17
CA CYS A 278 1.78 1.11 11.81
C CYS A 278 1.40 2.53 12.20
N GLY A 279 0.90 3.32 11.26
CA GLY A 279 0.50 4.68 11.56
C GLY A 279 0.06 5.51 10.37
N TYR A 280 0.01 6.81 10.61
CA TYR A 280 -0.24 7.82 9.59
C TYR A 280 1.01 8.65 9.38
N LEU A 281 1.47 8.73 8.13
CA LEU A 281 2.48 9.70 7.73
C LEU A 281 1.77 10.89 7.09
N VAL A 282 1.98 12.06 7.67
CA VAL A 282 1.29 13.29 7.32
C VAL A 282 2.30 14.28 6.75
N ALA A 283 1.99 14.86 5.60
CA ALA A 283 2.72 15.96 4.99
C ALA A 283 1.90 17.24 5.12
N TYR A 284 2.45 18.22 5.82
CA TYR A 284 1.85 19.53 6.02
C TYR A 284 2.65 20.60 5.27
N SER A 285 1.94 21.48 4.56
CA SER A 285 2.50 22.66 3.94
C SER A 285 1.61 23.88 4.18
N ASP A 286 2.23 25.02 4.50
CA ASP A 286 1.56 26.33 4.55
C ASP A 286 1.25 26.90 3.15
N PHE A 287 1.74 26.24 2.11
CA PHE A 287 1.51 26.59 0.71
C PHE A 287 0.73 25.49 0.00
N GLU A 288 -0.01 25.89 -1.03
CA GLU A 288 -0.68 24.97 -1.93
C GLU A 288 0.32 23.94 -2.48
N THR A 289 0.00 22.69 -2.23
CA THR A 289 0.77 21.51 -2.58
C THR A 289 -0.15 20.61 -3.39
N ASP A 290 0.29 20.16 -4.55
CA ASP A 290 -0.47 19.20 -5.33
C ASP A 290 -0.29 17.78 -4.77
N PHE A 291 -1.24 16.92 -5.14
CA PHE A 291 -1.24 15.53 -4.70
C PHE A 291 0.02 14.78 -5.14
N SER A 292 0.53 15.08 -6.34
CA SER A 292 1.72 14.48 -6.94
C SER A 292 2.99 14.78 -6.14
N MET A 293 3.18 16.03 -5.69
CA MET A 293 4.31 16.40 -4.84
C MET A 293 4.25 15.68 -3.51
N ALA A 294 3.08 15.64 -2.86
CA ALA A 294 2.92 14.90 -1.61
C ALA A 294 3.23 13.40 -1.78
N GLN A 295 2.80 12.80 -2.90
CA GLN A 295 3.10 11.40 -3.22
C GLN A 295 4.60 11.15 -3.37
N TYR A 296 5.30 12.04 -4.09
CA TYR A 296 6.74 11.96 -4.26
C TYR A 296 7.47 12.05 -2.91
N LEU A 297 7.05 12.96 -2.03
CA LEU A 297 7.63 13.12 -0.70
C LEU A 297 7.44 11.88 0.15
N PHE A 298 6.22 11.30 0.16
CA PHE A 298 5.96 10.06 0.90
C PHE A 298 6.80 8.91 0.37
N ARG A 299 6.90 8.72 -0.96
CA ARG A 299 7.73 7.66 -1.55
C ARG A 299 9.20 7.83 -1.24
N SER A 300 9.72 9.04 -1.37
CA SER A 300 11.13 9.36 -1.09
C SER A 300 11.46 9.15 0.38
N TRP A 301 10.56 9.56 1.27
CA TRP A 301 10.71 9.34 2.71
C TRP A 301 10.65 7.84 3.02
N LEU A 302 9.64 7.12 2.56
CA LEU A 302 9.51 5.68 2.80
C LEU A 302 10.71 4.88 2.27
N ALA A 303 11.19 5.17 1.06
CA ALA A 303 12.36 4.49 0.48
C ALA A 303 13.64 4.73 1.29
N ARG A 304 13.76 5.85 2.01
CA ARG A 304 14.91 6.15 2.88
C ARG A 304 14.89 5.33 4.17
N TYR A 305 13.71 5.05 4.73
CA TYR A 305 13.58 4.41 6.04
C TYR A 305 13.20 2.94 5.99
N PHE A 306 12.71 2.46 4.84
CA PHE A 306 12.22 1.10 4.67
C PHE A 306 12.78 0.50 3.37
N GLU A 307 13.66 -0.49 3.52
CA GLU A 307 14.25 -1.22 2.38
C GLU A 307 13.21 -2.12 1.69
N ASP A 308 12.25 -2.66 2.46
CA ASP A 308 11.30 -3.69 2.01
C ASP A 308 9.83 -3.22 1.94
N LEU A 309 9.55 -1.91 2.06
CA LEU A 309 8.16 -1.47 2.03
C LEU A 309 7.62 -1.64 0.61
N GLN A 310 6.49 -2.34 0.47
CA GLN A 310 5.76 -2.33 -0.79
C GLN A 310 5.36 -0.90 -1.13
N PRO A 311 5.46 -0.50 -2.41
CA PRO A 311 4.97 0.80 -2.83
C PRO A 311 3.48 0.91 -2.47
N PHE A 312 3.13 1.97 -1.76
CA PHE A 312 1.73 2.24 -1.40
C PHE A 312 0.94 2.62 -2.65
N GLU A 313 -0.32 2.21 -2.69
CA GLU A 313 -1.22 2.54 -3.80
C GLU A 313 -1.69 4.00 -3.70
N GLU A 314 -2.05 4.62 -4.83
CA GLU A 314 -2.63 5.97 -4.85
C GLU A 314 -3.90 6.09 -4.00
N SER A 315 -4.62 4.97 -3.83
CA SER A 315 -5.80 4.85 -2.97
C SER A 315 -5.50 5.06 -1.48
N GLU A 316 -4.25 4.87 -1.06
CA GLU A 316 -3.81 4.95 0.33
C GLU A 316 -3.38 6.37 0.74
N GLN A 317 -3.24 7.26 -0.24
CA GLN A 317 -2.96 8.67 -0.04
C GLN A 317 -4.24 9.49 -0.18
N PHE A 318 -4.47 10.39 0.77
CA PHE A 318 -5.65 11.23 0.78
C PHE A 318 -5.38 12.57 1.48
N GLU A 319 -6.13 13.59 1.10
CA GLU A 319 -6.14 14.88 1.77
C GLU A 319 -7.01 14.80 3.03
N ILE A 320 -6.56 15.44 4.11
CA ILE A 320 -7.26 15.45 5.40
C ILE A 320 -7.42 16.89 5.90
N ASN A 321 -8.48 17.14 6.67
CA ASN A 321 -8.74 18.43 7.28
C ASN A 321 -8.49 18.37 8.79
N ILE A 322 -7.37 18.94 9.23
CA ILE A 322 -7.06 19.09 10.66
C ILE A 322 -7.21 20.56 11.03
N THR A 323 -8.05 20.86 12.03
CA THR A 323 -8.33 22.23 12.49
C THR A 323 -7.22 22.83 13.37
N GLN A 324 -5.98 22.33 13.30
CA GLN A 324 -4.90 22.77 14.17
C GLN A 324 -4.29 24.07 13.65
N THR A 325 -4.36 25.13 14.47
CA THR A 325 -3.87 26.47 14.10
C THR A 325 -2.36 26.51 13.92
N ASP A 326 -1.62 25.69 14.66
CA ASP A 326 -0.16 25.58 14.63
C ASP A 326 0.26 24.10 14.53
N TYR A 327 0.20 23.58 13.31
CA TYR A 327 0.54 22.18 13.02
C TYR A 327 1.98 21.86 13.40
N ASN A 328 2.94 22.76 13.14
CA ASN A 328 4.36 22.54 13.38
C ASN A 328 4.64 22.27 14.88
N ASN A 329 4.20 23.18 15.75
CA ASN A 329 4.41 23.01 17.18
C ASN A 329 3.62 21.82 17.73
N TRP A 330 2.41 21.57 17.21
CA TRP A 330 1.62 20.41 17.61
C TRP A 330 2.28 19.08 17.21
N ALA A 331 2.75 18.97 15.97
CA ALA A 331 3.40 17.77 15.45
C ALA A 331 4.71 17.50 16.20
N GLN A 332 5.53 18.51 16.48
CA GLN A 332 6.75 18.35 17.27
C GLN A 332 6.50 17.82 18.69
N GLN A 333 5.34 18.12 19.28
CA GLN A 333 4.98 17.66 20.62
C GLN A 333 4.31 16.28 20.63
N THR A 334 3.63 15.92 19.54
CA THR A 334 2.66 14.83 19.53
C THR A 334 3.06 13.69 18.61
N ALA A 335 3.73 13.97 17.49
CA ALA A 335 4.18 12.96 16.55
C ALA A 335 5.35 12.15 17.15
N ASP A 336 5.40 10.86 16.83
CA ASP A 336 6.53 10.00 17.20
C ASP A 336 7.80 10.41 16.45
N TYR A 337 7.61 10.95 15.25
CA TYR A 337 8.67 11.47 14.41
C TYR A 337 8.17 12.71 13.66
N SER A 338 9.04 13.72 13.53
CA SER A 338 8.78 14.86 12.66
C SER A 338 10.08 15.41 12.08
N GLU A 339 10.04 15.72 10.79
CA GLU A 339 11.16 16.29 10.03
C GLU A 339 10.67 17.45 9.16
N ARG A 340 11.54 18.43 8.93
CA ARG A 340 11.32 19.52 7.98
C ARG A 340 12.08 19.22 6.71
N VAL A 341 11.37 19.19 5.60
CA VAL A 341 11.92 18.93 4.27
C VAL A 341 11.75 20.19 3.43
N ASN A 342 12.84 20.65 2.82
CA ASN A 342 12.79 21.75 1.87
C ASN A 342 12.60 21.16 0.46
N PHE A 343 11.49 21.51 -0.19
CA PHE A 343 11.21 21.13 -1.56
C PHE A 343 10.84 22.38 -2.37
N ASN A 344 11.60 22.68 -3.43
CA ASN A 344 11.42 23.89 -4.24
C ASN A 344 11.38 25.19 -3.41
N ASN A 345 12.29 25.35 -2.44
CA ASN A 345 12.34 26.47 -1.49
C ASN A 345 11.07 26.65 -0.63
N LYS A 346 10.21 25.65 -0.57
CA LYS A 346 9.08 25.59 0.36
C LYS A 346 9.39 24.58 1.46
N GLU A 347 9.11 24.97 2.70
CA GLU A 347 9.24 24.11 3.87
C GLU A 347 7.99 23.24 4.00
N ILE A 348 8.19 21.93 4.05
CA ILE A 348 7.14 20.92 4.24
C ILE A 348 7.49 20.15 5.50
N ILE A 349 6.50 19.92 6.35
CA ILE A 349 6.67 19.18 7.59
C ILE A 349 6.13 17.78 7.37
N LEU A 350 7.01 16.78 7.47
CA LEU A 350 6.63 15.38 7.51
C LEU A 350 6.53 14.94 8.97
N SER A 351 5.44 14.29 9.34
CA SER A 351 5.21 13.82 10.70
C SER A 351 4.58 12.43 10.69
N PHE A 352 5.13 11.51 11.47
CA PHE A 352 4.59 10.17 11.62
C PHE A 352 3.91 10.00 12.98
N PHE A 353 2.69 9.47 12.96
CA PHE A 353 1.87 9.21 14.13
C PHE A 353 1.57 7.72 14.21
N THR A 354 2.11 7.05 15.21
CA THR A 354 1.93 5.62 15.43
C THR A 354 0.49 5.33 15.83
N ALA A 355 -0.13 4.38 15.14
CA ALA A 355 -1.47 3.90 15.44
C ALA A 355 -1.45 2.38 15.59
N ALA A 356 -2.31 1.87 16.45
CA ALA A 356 -2.48 0.42 16.56
C ALA A 356 -3.01 -0.15 15.22
N PRO A 357 -2.58 -1.35 14.79
CA PRO A 357 -3.02 -1.95 13.53
C PRO A 357 -4.56 -1.99 13.37
N GLU A 358 -5.29 -2.18 14.47
CA GLU A 358 -6.76 -2.20 14.50
C GLU A 358 -7.38 -0.84 14.15
N VAL A 359 -6.66 0.25 14.44
CA VAL A 359 -7.05 1.62 14.10
C VAL A 359 -6.85 1.90 12.61
N LEU A 360 -6.05 1.09 11.90
CA LEU A 360 -5.80 1.24 10.47
C LEU A 360 -6.63 0.25 9.65
N SER A 361 -6.85 -0.96 10.16
CA SER A 361 -7.52 -2.04 9.44
C SER A 361 -8.99 -1.73 9.14
N VAL A 362 -9.39 -1.88 7.88
CA VAL A 362 -10.79 -1.74 7.45
C VAL A 362 -11.53 -3.07 7.66
N ASP A 363 -12.59 -3.05 8.49
CA ASP A 363 -13.43 -4.22 8.76
C ASP A 363 -14.41 -4.46 7.60
N LEU A 364 -13.95 -5.21 6.59
CA LEU A 364 -14.77 -5.66 5.46
C LEU A 364 -15.71 -6.79 5.91
N GLN A 365 -17.00 -6.56 5.74
CA GLN A 365 -18.08 -7.46 6.12
C GLN A 365 -18.77 -8.03 4.86
N GLU A 366 -19.74 -8.94 5.05
CA GLU A 366 -20.48 -9.54 3.94
C GLU A 366 -21.14 -8.46 3.05
N LYS A 367 -21.18 -8.71 1.73
CA LYS A 367 -21.79 -7.86 0.69
C LYS A 367 -21.08 -6.53 0.42
N ASP A 368 -19.74 -6.54 0.48
CA ASP A 368 -18.93 -5.37 0.12
C ASP A 368 -19.28 -4.13 0.94
N LEU A 369 -19.54 -4.35 2.24
CA LEU A 369 -19.84 -3.32 3.22
C LEU A 369 -18.71 -3.23 4.24
N ILE A 370 -18.40 -2.00 4.65
CA ILE A 370 -17.41 -1.68 5.68
C ILE A 370 -18.15 -1.34 6.97
N GLY A 371 -17.76 -1.98 8.08
CA GLY A 371 -18.27 -1.65 9.40
C GLY A 371 -17.65 -0.38 9.96
N VAL A 372 -18.47 0.65 10.24
CA VAL A 372 -18.06 1.94 10.82
C VAL A 372 -18.54 2.03 12.27
N PRO A 373 -17.63 1.99 13.27
CA PRO A 373 -17.97 2.22 14.67
C PRO A 373 -18.69 3.56 14.87
N ILE A 374 -19.75 3.57 15.67
CA ILE A 374 -20.56 4.79 15.89
C ILE A 374 -19.73 5.88 16.58
N GLU A 375 -18.76 5.50 17.41
CA GLU A 375 -17.87 6.42 18.13
C GLU A 375 -16.97 7.23 17.19
N LEU A 376 -16.75 6.75 15.96
CA LEU A 376 -15.96 7.44 14.93
C LEU A 376 -16.83 8.35 14.04
N ILE A 377 -18.14 8.40 14.23
CA ILE A 377 -19.01 9.21 13.38
C ILE A 377 -19.20 10.59 14.03
N PRO A 378 -18.70 11.68 13.43
CA PRO A 378 -18.87 13.00 13.99
C PRO A 378 -20.34 13.41 13.94
N ALA A 379 -20.84 13.90 15.07
CA ALA A 379 -22.18 14.47 15.17
C ALA A 379 -22.25 15.80 14.42
N ASP A 380 -23.41 16.09 13.85
CA ASP A 380 -23.80 17.39 13.31
C ASP A 380 -22.91 17.92 12.15
N LYS A 381 -22.02 17.08 11.59
CA LYS A 381 -21.22 17.35 10.38
C LYS A 381 -21.79 16.59 9.18
N ASN A 382 -21.80 17.20 7.99
CA ASN A 382 -22.14 16.48 6.76
C ASN A 382 -21.08 15.42 6.48
N LEU A 383 -21.52 14.20 6.17
CA LEU A 383 -20.64 13.05 6.00
C LEU A 383 -20.54 12.70 4.52
N PRO A 384 -19.32 12.53 3.96
CA PRO A 384 -19.12 12.11 2.57
C PRO A 384 -19.38 10.61 2.37
N LEU A 385 -20.24 10.02 3.20
CA LEU A 385 -20.52 8.59 3.29
C LEU A 385 -22.02 8.36 3.37
N SER A 386 -22.47 7.19 2.88
CA SER A 386 -23.82 6.70 3.16
C SER A 386 -23.76 5.61 4.23
N PHE A 387 -24.67 5.67 5.20
CA PHE A 387 -24.72 4.71 6.30
C PHE A 387 -25.96 3.84 6.22
N PHE A 388 -25.76 2.55 6.43
CA PHE A 388 -26.77 1.52 6.49
C PHE A 388 -26.83 0.92 7.90
N LEU A 389 -28.04 0.71 8.39
CA LEU A 389 -28.31 0.00 9.63
C LEU A 389 -28.55 -1.48 9.31
N HIS A 390 -27.79 -2.36 9.96
CA HIS A 390 -27.97 -3.81 9.83
C HIS A 390 -29.05 -4.31 10.78
N LEU A 391 -30.03 -5.03 10.22
CA LEU A 391 -31.07 -5.74 10.97
C LEU A 391 -30.71 -7.23 11.06
N PRO A 392 -30.22 -7.72 12.22
CA PRO A 392 -29.66 -9.07 12.31
C PRO A 392 -30.70 -10.17 12.09
N GLU A 393 -31.96 -9.94 12.46
CA GLU A 393 -33.04 -10.94 12.36
C GLU A 393 -33.33 -11.36 10.91
N ASN A 394 -33.22 -10.42 9.96
CA ASN A 394 -33.53 -10.68 8.55
C ASN A 394 -32.32 -10.49 7.62
N LYS A 395 -31.14 -10.20 8.17
CA LYS A 395 -29.89 -9.96 7.42
C LYS A 395 -30.01 -8.86 6.35
N LYS A 396 -30.91 -7.89 6.57
CA LYS A 396 -31.11 -6.75 5.67
C LYS A 396 -30.34 -5.54 6.18
N PHE A 397 -29.93 -4.71 5.22
CA PHE A 397 -29.32 -3.41 5.47
C PHE A 397 -30.33 -2.34 5.03
N LEU A 398 -30.66 -1.42 5.92
CA LEU A 398 -31.56 -0.30 5.64
C LEU A 398 -30.75 0.98 5.55
N LEU A 399 -30.93 1.76 4.49
CA LEU A 399 -30.32 3.09 4.39
C LEU A 399 -30.79 3.93 5.58
N TYR A 400 -29.83 4.34 6.41
CA TYR A 400 -30.07 5.11 7.63
C TYR A 400 -29.71 6.59 7.42
N THR A 401 -28.59 6.84 6.75
CA THR A 401 -28.14 8.21 6.41
C THR A 401 -27.68 8.23 4.96
N PRO A 402 -28.35 9.01 4.08
CA PRO A 402 -27.89 9.22 2.71
C PRO A 402 -26.54 9.93 2.63
N LEU A 403 -25.91 9.88 1.45
CA LEU A 403 -24.67 10.61 1.16
C LEU A 403 -24.83 12.12 1.43
N ASN A 404 -23.79 12.76 1.99
CA ASN A 404 -23.72 14.19 2.30
C ASN A 404 -24.78 14.69 3.29
N GLN A 405 -25.40 13.78 4.05
CA GLN A 405 -26.28 14.13 5.16
C GLN A 405 -25.50 14.09 6.48
N LYS A 406 -25.95 14.88 7.44
CA LYS A 406 -25.41 14.85 8.81
C LYS A 406 -26.17 13.86 9.68
N LEU A 407 -25.46 13.28 10.64
CA LEU A 407 -26.06 12.52 11.73
C LEU A 407 -26.13 13.41 12.97
N GLU A 408 -27.33 13.68 13.45
CA GLU A 408 -27.50 14.50 14.65
C GLU A 408 -26.98 13.78 15.89
N LYS A 409 -26.48 14.54 16.87
CA LYS A 409 -26.06 13.97 18.16
C LYS A 409 -27.17 13.14 18.82
N THR A 410 -28.43 13.56 18.71
CA THR A 410 -29.58 12.84 19.26
C THR A 410 -29.79 11.49 18.58
N GLN A 411 -29.54 11.39 17.27
CA GLN A 411 -29.64 10.15 16.51
C GLN A 411 -28.54 9.17 16.90
N LEU A 412 -27.30 9.66 17.06
CA LEU A 412 -26.18 8.84 17.53
C LEU A 412 -26.42 8.30 18.95
N SER A 413 -26.92 9.14 19.87
CA SER A 413 -27.31 8.69 21.22
C SER A 413 -28.39 7.61 21.18
N ARG A 414 -29.42 7.76 20.36
CA ARG A 414 -30.48 6.74 20.20
C ARG A 414 -29.96 5.43 19.63
N LEU A 415 -29.01 5.46 18.70
CA LEU A 415 -28.36 4.25 18.18
C LEU A 415 -27.57 3.54 19.29
N ALA A 416 -26.81 4.30 20.09
CA ALA A 416 -26.06 3.77 21.22
C ALA A 416 -26.97 3.18 22.31
N GLU A 417 -28.08 3.86 22.65
CA GLU A 417 -29.11 3.36 23.58
C GLU A 417 -29.72 2.03 23.10
N LYS A 418 -29.92 1.89 21.78
CA LYS A 418 -30.36 0.64 21.13
C LYS A 418 -29.26 -0.40 20.96
N ARG A 419 -28.08 -0.18 21.56
CA ARG A 419 -26.91 -1.07 21.51
C ARG A 419 -26.38 -1.34 20.08
N VAL A 420 -26.63 -0.42 19.15
CA VAL A 420 -25.98 -0.47 17.84
C VAL A 420 -24.53 -0.05 18.04
N LYS A 421 -23.58 -0.89 17.64
CA LYS A 421 -22.13 -0.60 17.79
C LYS A 421 -21.51 -0.03 16.53
N LYS A 422 -22.02 -0.44 15.37
CA LYS A 422 -21.50 -0.03 14.06
C LYS A 422 -22.63 0.20 13.06
N LEU A 423 -22.43 1.18 12.20
CA LEU A 423 -23.17 1.35 10.95
C LEU A 423 -22.33 0.77 9.82
N PHE A 424 -22.89 0.69 8.62
CA PHE A 424 -22.21 0.08 7.47
C PHE A 424 -22.18 1.04 6.30
N THR A 425 -21.07 1.12 5.57
CA THR A 425 -20.95 1.91 4.33
C THR A 425 -20.48 1.01 3.18
N PRO A 426 -20.93 1.21 1.92
CA PRO A 426 -20.41 0.48 0.76
C PRO A 426 -18.89 0.63 0.60
N VAL A 427 -18.22 -0.43 0.11
CA VAL A 427 -16.76 -0.48 -0.12
C VAL A 427 -16.25 0.60 -1.06
N GLN A 428 -17.09 1.07 -1.99
CA GLN A 428 -16.74 2.17 -2.89
C GLN A 428 -16.41 3.48 -2.14
N TYR A 429 -16.83 3.60 -0.88
CA TYR A 429 -16.54 4.73 0.00
C TYR A 429 -15.39 4.46 0.99
N GLU A 430 -14.53 3.47 0.70
CA GLU A 430 -13.41 3.12 1.56
C GLU A 430 -12.46 4.31 1.79
N LYS A 431 -12.19 5.09 0.74
CA LYS A 431 -11.28 6.26 0.81
C LYS A 431 -11.81 7.31 1.78
N GLU A 432 -13.07 7.68 1.66
CA GLU A 432 -13.74 8.66 2.52
C GLU A 432 -13.82 8.16 3.98
N TYR A 433 -14.00 6.85 4.17
CA TYR A 433 -13.92 6.26 5.50
C TYR A 433 -12.50 6.33 6.10
N ARG A 434 -11.46 6.05 5.31
CA ARG A 434 -10.05 6.20 5.75
C ARG A 434 -9.73 7.64 6.13
N ILE A 435 -10.19 8.63 5.34
CA ILE A 435 -10.08 10.06 5.67
C ILE A 435 -10.72 10.35 7.03
N LEU A 436 -11.97 9.91 7.23
CA LEU A 436 -12.69 10.14 8.49
C LEU A 436 -11.94 9.55 9.70
N ARG A 437 -11.38 8.34 9.56
CA ARG A 437 -10.60 7.71 10.63
C ARG A 437 -9.33 8.49 10.95
N ALA A 438 -8.57 8.89 9.92
CA ALA A 438 -7.34 9.64 10.09
C ALA A 438 -7.61 10.99 10.75
N GLU A 439 -8.63 11.73 10.30
CA GLU A 439 -9.02 13.02 10.89
C GLU A 439 -9.40 12.87 12.37
N ASN A 440 -10.21 11.87 12.71
CA ASN A 440 -10.62 11.62 14.09
C ASN A 440 -9.44 11.20 14.98
N PHE A 441 -8.57 10.32 14.46
CA PHE A 441 -7.39 9.85 15.17
C PHE A 441 -6.46 11.03 15.49
N LEU A 442 -6.11 11.83 14.49
CA LEU A 442 -5.20 12.96 14.64
C LEU A 442 -5.81 14.04 15.53
N SER A 443 -7.11 14.31 15.42
CA SER A 443 -7.83 15.25 16.28
C SER A 443 -7.91 14.80 17.74
N ALA A 444 -7.96 13.48 17.99
CA ALA A 444 -7.95 12.93 19.34
C ALA A 444 -6.58 13.05 20.04
N LEU A 445 -5.51 13.15 19.25
CA LEU A 445 -4.16 13.40 19.77
C LEU A 445 -3.94 14.86 20.17
N THR A 446 -4.76 15.80 19.70
CA THR A 446 -4.69 17.18 20.14
C THR A 446 -4.95 17.24 21.64
N PRO A 447 -3.98 17.68 22.45
CA PRO A 447 -4.20 17.82 23.88
C PRO A 447 -5.38 18.75 24.07
N LYS A 448 -6.42 18.28 24.77
CA LYS A 448 -7.47 19.17 25.27
C LYS A 448 -6.75 20.18 26.11
N MET A 449 -6.44 21.36 25.57
CA MET A 449 -5.93 22.46 26.35
C MET A 449 -6.95 22.59 27.48
N LYS A 450 -6.53 22.23 28.70
CA LYS A 450 -7.38 22.41 29.87
C LYS A 450 -7.71 23.90 29.81
N ASN A 451 -8.96 24.22 29.51
CA ASN A 451 -9.45 25.57 29.62
C ASN A 451 -9.20 25.94 31.08
N GLY A 452 -8.07 26.61 31.32
CA GLY A 452 -7.75 27.21 32.60
C GLY A 452 -8.69 28.37 32.75
N VAL A 453 -9.89 28.05 33.25
CA VAL A 453 -10.81 29.01 33.85
C VAL A 453 -10.50 29.06 35.33
#